data_AF-A0AB33KJV0-F1
#
_entry.id   AF-A0AB33KJV0-F1
#
_cell.length_a   1.000
_cell.length_b   1.000
_cell.length_c   1.000
_cell.angle_alpha   90.00
_cell.angle_beta   90.00
_cell.angle_gamma   90.00
#
_symmetry.space_group_name_H-M   'P 1'
#
loop_
_entity.id
_entity.type
_entity.pdbx_description
1 polymer ?
#
loop_
_entity_poly.entity_id
_entity_poly.type
_entity_poly.pdbx_seq_one_letter_code
_entity_poly.pdbx_strand_id
1 'polypeptide(L)'
;MTPLSSGDDQTDKPTGTDQLDQETVNRFCKIWADTGFNDPEDAHYVLFDGYTLDEDPEARAELLTLVRTLGLEHVDNPPGAAAGEVWVRTDPRIDAELGNWA
;
A
#
# COMPACT_ATOMS: atom_id res chain seq x y z
N MET A 1 12.11 19.04 50.24
CA MET A 1 10.91 18.25 49.84
C MET A 1 10.87 18.27 48.33
N THR A 2 11.34 17.19 47.71
CA THR A 2 11.37 17.02 46.25
C THR A 2 10.08 16.31 45.85
N PRO A 3 9.33 16.73 44.81
CA PRO A 3 8.26 15.90 44.29
C PRO A 3 8.85 14.73 43.49
N LEU A 4 8.28 13.55 43.70
CA LEU A 4 8.44 12.35 42.88
C LEU A 4 7.74 12.59 41.54
N SER A 5 8.50 12.64 40.44
CA SER A 5 7.94 12.36 39.12
C SER A 5 7.79 10.84 39.00
N SER A 6 6.54 10.38 39.00
CA SER A 6 6.19 9.02 38.55
C SER A 6 6.79 8.82 37.16
N GLY A 7 7.58 7.76 37.02
CA GLY A 7 8.11 7.32 35.75
C GLY A 7 6.97 7.08 34.77
N ASP A 8 7.03 7.81 33.66
CA ASP A 8 6.49 7.39 32.38
C ASP A 8 6.76 5.90 32.18
N ASP A 9 5.68 5.17 31.93
CA ASP A 9 5.69 3.78 31.51
C ASP A 9 6.42 3.70 30.17
N GLN A 10 7.70 3.37 30.28
CA GLN A 10 8.59 3.15 29.16
C GLN A 10 8.30 1.77 28.56
N THR A 11 7.36 1.70 27.60
CA THR A 11 7.45 0.71 26.52
C THR A 11 8.35 1.25 25.43
N ASP A 12 9.63 0.91 25.59
CA ASP A 12 10.68 0.97 24.58
C ASP A 12 10.30 0.19 23.32
N LYS A 13 10.20 0.90 22.19
CA LYS A 13 11.01 0.66 20.98
C LYS A 13 11.03 1.94 20.11
N PRO A 14 12.10 2.75 20.13
CA PRO A 14 12.29 3.82 19.15
C PRO A 14 13.15 3.34 17.97
N THR A 15 12.72 3.59 16.71
CA THR A 15 13.48 3.81 15.43
C THR A 15 12.71 3.23 14.24
N GLY A 16 12.40 3.90 13.13
CA GLY A 16 12.90 5.18 12.61
C GLY A 16 11.91 5.84 11.63
N THR A 17 12.42 6.84 10.91
CA THR A 17 11.78 7.85 10.05
C THR A 17 10.92 7.38 8.85
N ASP A 18 10.22 6.25 8.92
CA ASP A 18 9.67 5.57 7.73
C ASP A 18 8.46 4.65 8.04
N GLN A 19 7.51 5.11 8.86
CA GLN A 19 6.31 4.33 9.18
C GLN A 19 5.16 4.74 8.26
N LEU A 20 4.81 3.89 7.29
CA LEU A 20 3.60 4.06 6.49
C LEU A 20 2.36 3.93 7.39
N ASP A 21 1.32 4.71 7.11
CA ASP A 21 0.04 4.61 7.82
C ASP A 21 -0.53 3.19 7.69
N GLN A 22 -0.54 2.43 8.78
CA GLN A 22 -0.93 1.03 8.78
C GLN A 22 -2.36 0.81 8.27
N GLU A 23 -3.29 1.72 8.55
CA GLU A 23 -4.65 1.66 8.00
C GLU A 23 -4.65 1.81 6.47
N THR A 24 -3.81 2.71 5.94
CA THR A 24 -3.65 2.94 4.51
C THR A 24 -3.03 1.72 3.83
N VAL A 25 -2.00 1.12 4.45
CA VAL A 25 -1.38 -0.11 3.97
C VAL A 25 -2.38 -1.27 3.98
N ASN A 26 -3.16 -1.42 5.06
CA ASN A 26 -4.17 -2.48 5.19
C ASN A 26 -5.24 -2.36 4.11
N ARG A 27 -5.73 -1.14 3.84
CA ARG A 27 -6.69 -0.88 2.75
C ARG A 27 -6.09 -1.19 1.38
N PHE A 28 -4.85 -0.77 1.14
CA PHE A 28 -4.14 -1.07 -0.11
C PHE A 28 -4.02 -2.59 -0.33
N CYS A 29 -3.51 -3.32 0.68
CA CYS A 29 -3.33 -4.77 0.61
C CYS A 29 -4.67 -5.49 0.42
N LYS A 30 -5.75 -4.99 1.05
CA LYS A 30 -7.09 -5.53 0.86
C LYS A 30 -7.60 -5.37 -0.57
N ILE A 31 -7.43 -4.20 -1.19
CA ILE A 31 -7.84 -3.95 -2.58
C ILE A 31 -7.00 -4.81 -3.53
N TRP A 32 -5.69 -4.89 -3.27
CA TRP A 32 -4.78 -5.76 -4.01
C TRP A 32 -5.21 -7.22 -3.94
N ALA A 33 -5.55 -7.75 -2.75
CA ALA A 33 -5.95 -9.14 -2.59
C ALA A 33 -7.29 -9.47 -3.29
N ASP A 34 -8.17 -8.47 -3.45
CA ASP A 34 -9.48 -8.63 -4.09
C ASP A 34 -9.40 -8.54 -5.63
N THR A 35 -8.53 -7.68 -6.16
CA THR A 35 -8.55 -7.26 -7.57
C THR A 35 -7.21 -7.39 -8.30
N GLY A 36 -6.16 -7.81 -7.60
CA GLY A 36 -4.78 -7.67 -8.06
C GLY A 36 -3.90 -8.89 -7.81
N PHE A 37 -2.67 -8.78 -8.28
CA PHE A 37 -1.62 -9.78 -8.14
C PHE A 37 -0.24 -9.12 -8.25
N ASN A 38 0.83 -9.86 -7.95
CA ASN A 38 2.19 -9.42 -8.24
C ASN A 38 2.57 -9.79 -9.66
N ASP A 39 3.14 -8.83 -10.39
CA ASP A 39 3.77 -9.11 -11.69
C ASP A 39 4.79 -10.26 -11.56
N PRO A 40 4.96 -11.13 -12.57
CA PRO A 40 5.91 -12.25 -12.55
C PRO A 40 7.37 -11.89 -12.26
N GLU A 41 7.78 -10.62 -12.41
CA GLU A 41 9.11 -10.15 -12.01
C GLU A 41 9.15 -9.61 -10.57
N ASP A 42 8.03 -9.63 -9.83
CA ASP A 42 7.82 -9.03 -8.51
C ASP A 42 8.27 -7.55 -8.44
N ALA A 43 8.24 -6.88 -9.60
CA ALA A 43 8.64 -5.49 -9.76
C ALA A 43 7.48 -4.51 -9.58
N HIS A 44 6.25 -4.98 -9.83
CA HIS A 44 5.04 -4.16 -9.74
C HIS A 44 3.87 -4.93 -9.11
N TYR A 45 3.09 -4.24 -8.29
CA TYR A 45 1.75 -4.64 -7.89
C TYR A 45 0.78 -4.25 -9.01
N VAL A 46 0.10 -5.24 -9.57
CA VAL A 46 -0.95 -5.05 -10.59
C VAL A 46 -2.29 -5.10 -9.88
N LEU A 47 -3.06 -4.01 -9.91
CA LEU A 47 -4.39 -3.93 -9.32
C LEU A 47 -5.44 -3.69 -10.40
N PHE A 48 -6.67 -4.15 -10.14
CA PHE A 48 -7.78 -4.08 -11.10
C PHE A 48 -7.44 -4.83 -12.41
N ASP A 49 -6.88 -6.04 -12.29
CA ASP A 49 -6.56 -6.89 -13.43
C ASP A 49 -7.76 -7.07 -14.36
N GLY A 50 -7.59 -6.71 -15.64
CA GLY A 50 -8.65 -6.81 -16.64
C GLY A 50 -9.79 -5.80 -16.51
N TYR A 51 -9.78 -4.89 -15.53
CA TYR A 51 -10.81 -3.86 -15.41
C TYR A 51 -10.61 -2.74 -16.44
N THR A 52 -11.73 -2.18 -16.85
CA THR A 52 -11.81 -0.96 -17.66
C THR A 52 -11.98 0.29 -16.78
N LEU A 53 -11.75 1.47 -17.36
CA LEU A 53 -11.88 2.75 -16.64
C LEU A 53 -13.30 3.03 -16.11
N ASP A 54 -14.32 2.36 -16.64
CA ASP A 54 -15.73 2.59 -16.31
C ASP A 54 -16.30 1.55 -15.32
N GLU A 55 -15.63 0.41 -15.13
CA GLU A 55 -16.12 -0.64 -14.23
C GLU A 55 -16.19 -0.16 -12.78
N ASP A 56 -15.10 0.41 -12.25
CA ASP A 56 -15.03 0.89 -10.86
C ASP A 56 -14.16 2.16 -10.74
N PRO A 57 -14.62 3.30 -11.27
CA PRO A 57 -13.84 4.55 -11.22
C PRO A 57 -13.64 5.06 -9.78
N GLU A 58 -14.57 4.74 -8.87
CA GLU A 58 -14.50 5.14 -7.45
C GLU A 58 -13.40 4.37 -6.71
N ALA A 59 -13.39 3.04 -6.83
CA ALA A 59 -12.36 2.20 -6.20
C ALA A 59 -10.97 2.49 -6.77
N ARG A 60 -10.88 2.75 -8.09
CA ARG A 60 -9.64 3.15 -8.74
C ARG A 60 -9.14 4.51 -8.23
N ALA A 61 -10.02 5.49 -8.06
CA ALA A 61 -9.65 6.79 -7.50
C ALA A 61 -9.21 6.70 -6.04
N GLU A 62 -9.85 5.84 -5.25
CA GLU A 62 -9.42 5.52 -3.89
C GLU A 62 -8.01 4.92 -3.89
N LEU A 63 -7.76 3.90 -4.71
CA LEU A 63 -6.44 3.26 -4.82
C LEU A 63 -5.34 4.28 -5.18
N LEU A 64 -5.57 5.12 -6.20
CA LEU A 64 -4.61 6.16 -6.59
C LEU A 64 -4.37 7.19 -5.47
N THR A 65 -5.34 7.37 -4.58
CA THR A 65 -5.17 8.19 -3.39
C THR A 65 -4.32 7.47 -2.35
N LEU A 66 -4.57 6.19 -2.08
CA LEU A 66 -3.74 5.37 -1.19
C LEU A 66 -2.28 5.31 -1.65
N VAL A 67 -2.04 5.04 -2.93
CA VAL A 67 -0.71 5.00 -3.56
C VAL A 67 0.06 6.31 -3.31
N ARG A 68 -0.60 7.46 -3.52
CA ARG A 68 -0.01 8.77 -3.26
C ARG A 68 0.25 9.02 -1.78
N THR A 69 -0.68 8.64 -0.91
CA THR A 69 -0.54 8.77 0.56
C THR A 69 0.63 7.93 1.07
N LEU A 70 0.80 6.73 0.54
CA LEU A 70 1.91 5.82 0.88
C LEU A 70 3.24 6.26 0.24
N GLY A 71 3.22 7.24 -0.67
CA GLY A 71 4.41 7.66 -1.42
C GLY A 71 4.92 6.59 -2.38
N LEU A 72 4.05 5.70 -2.84
CA LEU A 72 4.38 4.67 -3.82
C LEU A 72 4.41 5.25 -5.22
N GLU A 73 5.26 4.70 -6.08
CA GLU A 73 5.40 5.11 -7.47
C GLU A 73 4.34 4.40 -8.33
N HIS A 74 3.37 5.15 -8.84
CA HIS A 74 2.45 4.68 -9.87
C HIS A 74 3.13 4.74 -11.24
N VAL A 75 3.12 3.62 -11.97
CA VAL A 75 3.69 3.52 -13.32
C VAL A 75 2.59 3.44 -14.37
N ASP A 76 2.88 3.93 -15.57
CA ASP A 76 1.96 3.82 -16.69
C ASP A 76 1.78 2.35 -17.12
N ASN A 77 0.56 2.03 -17.54
CA ASN A 77 0.19 0.69 -17.98
C ASN A 77 1.08 0.23 -19.16
N PRO A 78 1.66 -0.98 -19.09
CA PRO A 78 2.42 -1.53 -20.19
C PRO A 78 1.54 -1.77 -21.42
N PRO A 79 2.14 -1.87 -22.62
CA PRO A 79 1.38 -2.14 -23.83
C PRO A 79 0.69 -3.51 -23.75
N GLY A 80 -0.64 -3.49 -23.75
CA GLY A 80 -1.47 -4.69 -23.66
C GLY A 80 -2.26 -4.83 -22.35
N ALA A 81 -1.89 -4.06 -21.32
CA ALA A 81 -2.72 -3.91 -20.12
C ALA A 81 -3.98 -3.10 -20.43
N ALA A 82 -5.08 -3.47 -19.79
CA ALA A 82 -6.33 -2.73 -19.79
C ALA A 82 -6.10 -1.34 -19.17
N ALA A 83 -6.79 -0.34 -19.71
CA ALA A 83 -6.64 1.05 -19.27
C ALA A 83 -7.10 1.29 -17.81
N GLY A 84 -7.92 0.39 -17.26
CA GLY A 84 -8.39 0.45 -15.88
C GLY A 84 -7.38 -0.10 -14.87
N GLU A 85 -6.45 -0.96 -15.31
CA GLU A 85 -5.41 -1.52 -14.44
C GLU A 85 -4.57 -0.41 -13.82
N VAL A 86 -4.10 -0.65 -12.60
CA VAL A 86 -3.24 0.28 -11.86
C VAL A 86 -1.96 -0.46 -11.51
N TRP A 87 -0.85 0.05 -12.03
CA TRP A 87 0.45 -0.54 -11.85
C TRP A 87 1.24 0.29 -10.84
N VAL A 88 1.66 -0.33 -9.74
CA VAL A 88 2.36 0.35 -8.64
C VAL A 88 3.68 -0.36 -8.43
N ARG A 89 4.78 0.40 -8.32
CA ARG A 89 6.09 -0.18 -8.06
C ARG A 89 6.11 -0.90 -6.72
N THR A 90 6.72 -2.08 -6.68
CA THR A 90 6.87 -2.81 -5.42
C THR A 90 7.73 -2.04 -4.44
N ASP A 91 7.35 -2.15 -3.17
CA ASP A 91 8.01 -1.48 -2.06
C ASP A 91 8.14 -2.49 -0.92
N PRO A 92 9.35 -2.68 -0.35
CA PRO A 92 9.62 -3.70 0.66
C PRO A 92 8.78 -3.51 1.94
N ARG A 93 8.31 -2.29 2.21
CA ARG A 93 7.45 -1.99 3.37
C ARG A 93 6.03 -2.52 3.15
N ILE A 94 5.58 -2.51 1.90
CA ILE A 94 4.29 -3.09 1.50
C ILE A 94 4.41 -4.59 1.29
N ASP A 95 5.52 -5.09 0.72
CA ASP A 95 5.77 -6.51 0.47
C ASP A 95 5.70 -7.35 1.75
N ALA A 96 6.33 -6.85 2.82
CA ALA A 96 6.25 -7.47 4.15
C ALA A 96 4.80 -7.61 4.66
N GLU A 97 3.95 -6.65 4.33
CA GLU A 97 2.54 -6.68 4.72
C GLU A 97 1.72 -7.55 3.79
N LEU A 98 1.92 -7.48 2.47
CA LEU A 98 1.28 -8.30 1.45
C LEU A 98 1.50 -9.80 1.68
N GLY A 99 2.66 -10.20 2.19
CA GLY A 99 2.93 -11.58 2.60
C GLY A 99 1.96 -12.12 3.67
N ASN A 100 1.20 -11.26 4.37
CA ASN A 100 0.15 -11.66 5.31
C ASN A 100 -1.24 -11.79 4.66
N TRP A 101 -1.42 -11.31 3.42
CA TRP A 101 -2.70 -11.31 2.70
C TRP A 101 -2.74 -12.29 1.53
N ALA A 102 -1.57 -12.66 0.99
CA ALA A 102 -1.40 -13.60 -0.12
C ALA A 102 -1.79 -15.05 0.25
#